data_AF-A0A967JZH8-F1
#
_entry.id   AF-A0A967JZH8-F1
#
_cell.length_a   1.000
_cell.length_b   1.000
_cell.length_c   1.000
_cell.angle_alpha   90.00
_cell.angle_beta   90.00
_cell.angle_gamma   90.00
#
_symmetry.space_group_name_H-M   'P 1'
#
loop_
_entity.id
_entity.type
_entity.pdbx_description
1 polymer ?
#
loop_
_entity_poly.entity_id
_entity_poly.type
_entity_poly.pdbx_seq_one_letter_code
_entity_poly.pdbx_strand_id
1 'polypeptide(L)' 'MLAGYFAVGDAAAILGRIEEFLAAGVSKFVLRPLAEGDEGVQQQSQRLIEEVLPVVAEWNAAGVRAAE' A
#
# COMPACT_ATOMS: atom_id res chain seq x y z
N MET A 1 0.09 14.06 15.98
CA MET A 1 -0.87 13.22 15.23
C MET A 1 -0.13 12.65 14.02
N LEU A 2 0.06 11.33 13.95
CA LEU A 2 0.86 10.60 12.94
C LEU A 2 0.16 10.51 11.56
N ALA A 3 -0.66 11.49 11.18
CA ALA A 3 -1.51 11.42 10.00
C ALA A 3 -0.71 11.21 8.69
N GLY A 4 0.56 11.64 8.66
CA GLY A 4 1.45 11.51 7.52
C GLY A 4 2.02 10.11 7.25
N TYR A 5 1.75 9.09 8.06
CA TYR A 5 2.33 7.75 7.86
C TYR A 5 1.31 6.65 7.55
N PHE A 6 0.02 6.92 7.65
CA PHE A 6 -1.02 5.93 7.39
C PHE A 6 -1.59 6.11 5.97
N ALA A 7 -1.84 4.98 5.32
CA ALA A 7 -2.73 4.90 4.17
C ALA A 7 -4.10 4.46 4.69
N VAL A 8 -5.09 5.35 4.64
CA VAL A 8 -6.46 5.09 5.12
C VAL A 8 -7.41 5.38 3.97
N GLY A 9 -8.19 4.39 3.58
CA GLY A 9 -9.11 4.49 2.45
C GLY A 9 -9.22 3.18 1.68
N ASP A 10 -9.49 3.29 0.38
CA ASP A 10 -9.56 2.18 -0.55
C ASP A 10 -8.20 1.89 -1.20
N ALA A 11 -8.18 0.97 -2.17
CA ALA A 11 -6.97 0.60 -2.90
C ALA A 11 -6.32 1.80 -3.61
N ALA A 12 -7.11 2.72 -4.16
CA ALA A 12 -6.59 3.91 -4.85
C ALA A 12 -5.87 4.84 -3.87
N ALA A 13 -6.43 5.04 -2.66
CA ALA A 13 -5.77 5.81 -1.61
C ALA A 13 -4.43 5.18 -1.17
N ILE A 14 -4.37 3.84 -1.09
CA ILE A 14 -3.14 3.12 -0.74
C ILE A 14 -2.10 3.22 -1.86
N LEU A 15 -2.50 3.06 -3.12
CA LEU A 15 -1.61 3.16 -4.28
C LEU A 15 -1.05 4.57 -4.44
N GLY A 16 -1.89 5.60 -4.35
CA GLY A 16 -1.42 6.99 -4.38
C GLY A 16 -0.42 7.30 -3.26
N ARG A 17 -0.62 6.70 -2.08
CA ARG A 17 0.36 6.82 -1.01
C ARG A 17 1.70 6.14 -1.34
N ILE A 18 1.67 4.98 -1.98
CA ILE A 18 2.89 4.30 -2.44
C ILE A 18 3.62 5.18 -3.47
N GLU A 19 2.90 5.81 -4.40
CA GLU A 19 3.48 6.74 -5.38
C GLU A 19 4.16 7.94 -4.71
N GLU A 20 3.55 8.54 -3.68
CA GLU A 20 4.19 9.61 -2.89
C GLU A 20 5.52 9.16 -2.28
N PHE A 21 5.56 7.93 -1.74
CA PHE A 21 6.78 7.38 -1.16
C PHE A 21 7.82 7.02 -2.22
N LEU A 22 7.41 6.50 -3.38
CA LEU A 22 8.30 6.27 -4.53
C LEU A 22 8.92 7.58 -5.00
N ALA A 23 8.14 8.66 -5.10
CA ALA A 23 8.63 9.99 -5.46
C ALA A 23 9.63 10.55 -4.42
N ALA A 24 9.59 10.06 -3.18
CA ALA A 24 10.53 10.39 -2.12
C ALA A 24 11.73 9.42 -2.00
N GLY A 25 11.91 8.48 -2.94
CA GLY A 25 13.04 7.55 -2.95
C GLY A 25 12.83 6.24 -2.18
N VAL A 26 11.63 5.99 -1.63
CA VAL A 26 11.33 4.76 -0.87
C VAL A 26 10.77 3.69 -1.80
N SER A 27 11.32 2.47 -1.73
CA SER A 27 11.02 1.39 -2.69
C SER A 27 10.58 0.06 -2.08
N LYS A 28 10.50 -0.04 -0.75
CA LYS A 28 10.06 -1.26 -0.05
C LYS A 28 8.99 -0.94 0.99
N PHE A 29 7.84 -1.58 0.84
CA PHE A 29 6.66 -1.31 1.65
C PHE A 29 6.23 -2.55 2.45
N VAL A 30 5.85 -2.33 3.70
CA VAL A 30 5.20 -3.33 4.55
C VAL A 30 3.83 -2.77 4.92
N LEU A 31 2.78 -3.40 4.41
CA LEU A 31 1.41 -3.02 4.75
C LEU A 31 0.95 -3.84 5.94
N ARG A 32 0.62 -3.15 7.04
CA ARG A 32 0.03 -3.76 8.22
C ARG A 32 -1.40 -3.25 8.38
N PRO A 33 -2.42 -4.11 8.23
CA PRO A 33 -3.80 -3.77 8.51
C PRO A 33 -3.99 -3.22 9.93
N LEU A 34 -4.88 -2.24 10.06
CA LEU A 34 -5.31 -1.67 11.33
C LEU A 34 -6.81 -1.89 11.42
N ALA A 35 -7.20 -2.97 12.08
CA ALA A 35 -8.58 -3.36 12.29
C ALA A 35 -8.76 -3.89 13.71
N GLU A 36 -9.99 -3.80 14.21
CA GLU A 36 -10.36 -4.42 15.48
C GLU A 36 -10.63 -5.92 15.27
N GLY A 37 -10.01 -6.73 16.11
CA GLY A 37 -10.18 -8.18 16.09
C GLY A 37 -9.57 -8.88 14.86
N ASP A 38 -9.48 -10.20 14.96
CA ASP A 38 -8.81 -11.01 13.94
C ASP A 38 -9.57 -11.00 12.61
N GLU A 39 -10.90 -11.01 12.65
CA GLU A 39 -11.74 -11.02 11.45
C GLU A 39 -11.52 -9.76 10.60
N GLY A 40 -11.45 -8.58 11.24
CA GLY A 40 -11.20 -7.32 10.54
C GLY A 40 -9.81 -7.30 9.91
N VAL A 41 -8.79 -7.81 10.61
CA VAL A 41 -7.42 -7.92 10.09
C VAL A 41 -7.37 -8.86 8.89
N GLN A 42 -8.05 -10.00 8.96
CA GLN A 42 -8.12 -10.96 7.86
C GLN A 42 -8.84 -10.40 6.65
N GLN A 43 -10.00 -9.74 6.83
CA GLN A 43 -10.73 -9.11 5.73
C GLN A 43 -9.89 -8.02 5.04
N GLN A 44 -9.24 -7.14 5.81
CA GLN A 44 -8.35 -6.13 5.23
C GLN A 44 -7.14 -6.76 4.52
N SER A 45 -6.57 -7.83 5.06
CA SER A 45 -5.47 -8.56 4.40
C SER A 45 -5.92 -9.15 3.06
N GLN A 46 -7.11 -9.74 3.01
CA GLN A 46 -7.67 -10.28 1.77
C GLN A 46 -7.86 -9.19 0.72
N ARG A 47 -8.42 -8.05 1.11
CA ARG A 47 -8.60 -6.89 0.22
C ARG A 47 -7.27 -6.34 -0.31
N LEU A 48 -6.23 -6.28 0.52
CA LEU A 48 -4.89 -5.89 0.05
C LEU A 48 -4.38 -6.84 -1.04
N ILE A 49 -4.56 -8.15 -0.85
CA ILE A 49 -4.15 -9.18 -1.81
C ILE A 49 -4.92 -9.05 -3.13
N GLU A 50 -6.22 -8.77 -3.06
CA GLU A 50 -7.09 -8.72 -4.24
C GLU A 50 -7.03 -7.39 -4.98
N GLU A 51 -6.94 -6.27 -4.27
CA GLU A 51 -7.14 -4.94 -4.84
C GLU A 51 -5.82 -4.15 -5.03
N VAL A 52 -4.79 -4.41 -4.22
CA VAL A 52 -3.54 -3.60 -4.22
C VAL A 52 -2.36 -4.35 -4.82
N LEU A 53 -2.12 -5.59 -4.37
CA LEU A 53 -0.95 -6.36 -4.82
C LEU A 53 -0.88 -6.59 -6.34
N PRO A 54 -1.99 -6.79 -7.09
CA PRO A 54 -1.91 -6.97 -8.54
C PRO A 54 -1.33 -5.74 -9.25
N VAL A 55 -1.75 -4.53 -8.86
CA VAL A 55 -1.23 -3.28 -9.44
C VAL A 55 0.26 -3.10 -9.13
N VAL A 56 0.67 -3.39 -7.89
CA VAL A 56 2.09 -3.34 -7.50
C VAL A 56 2.92 -4.37 -8.27
N ALA A 57 2.37 -5.56 -8.54
CA ALA A 57 3.03 -6.57 -9.36
C ALA A 57 3.24 -6.08 -10.80
N GLU A 58 2.25 -5.40 -11.38
CA GLU A 58 2.38 -4.76 -12.70
C GLU A 58 3.45 -3.67 -12.69
N TRP A 59 3.51 -2.82 -11.66
CA TRP A 59 4.57 -1.82 -11.51
C TRP A 59 5.97 -2.43 -11.43
N ASN A 60 6.09 -3.53 -10.67
CA ASN A 60 7.35 -4.27 -10.57
C ASN A 60 7.78 -4.83 -11.93
N ALA A 61 6.85 -5.42 -12.68
CA ALA A 61 7.08 -5.94 -14.03
C ALA A 61 7.42 -4.82 -15.04
N ALA A 62 6.75 -3.68 -14.93
CA ALA A 62 6.97 -2.49 -15.75
C ALA A 62 8.25 -1.72 -15.39
N GLY A 63 8.93 -2.11 -14.31
CA GLY A 63 10.18 -1.47 -13.90
C GLY A 63 10.00 -0.12 -13.23
N VAL A 64 8.83 0.18 -12.64
CA VAL A 64 8.64 1.41 -11.83
C VAL A 64 9.65 1.41 -10.69
N ARG A 65 10.31 2.55 -10.47
CA ARG A 65 11.35 2.73 -9.43
C ARG A 65 11.06 3.97 -8.62
N ALA A 66 11.65 4.00 -7.42
CA ALA A 66 11.66 5.21 -6.62
C ALA A 66 12.59 6.26 -7.27
N ALA A 67 12.32 7.54 -7.01
CA ALA A 67 13.15 8.65 -7.47
C ALA A 67 14.58 8.55 -6.92
N GLU A 68 15.56 8.95 -7.72
CA GLU A 68 17.00 9.01 -7.36
C GLU A 68 17.33 10.24 -6.51
#